data_AF-A0A533Y860-F1
#
_entry.id   AF-A0A533Y860-F1
#
_cell.length_a   1.000
_cell.length_b   1.000
_cell.length_c   1.000
_cell.angle_alpha   90.00
_cell.angle_beta   90.00
_cell.angle_gamma   90.00
#
_symmetry.space_group_name_H-M   'P 1'
#
loop_
_entity.id
_entity.type
_entity.pdbx_description
1 polymer ?
#
loop_
_entity_poly.entity_id
_entity_poly.type
_entity_poly.pdbx_seq_one_letter_code
_entity_poly.pdbx_strand_id
1 'polypeptide(L)'
;MKTWQQAPAADLVERTRPGHPLPSSCNGSIAGAGRVRWAKSRLSGVLNVVLIVTGLLFVGTAVAYAQLPEPKAHEFPYIGNRGAVWIVAQLHILFAAFILGAPIFVVVSEILGWKNQDTRYERLAKEVTKVTVILYSMTALTGGLFIFVLLATYPQLTAWLIGHFFAVFAVMYPLLFIFETIVLYLYWYTWDALQGPKKLRHIALGVLLNIIGLATLIVIDGPTAFMNTPAKFAEGGMDLKTFIETTATLWDKMNNYSWWPLNIHRTVGNVVFGGFITGLIGAYLYLAAKNDEERAF
;
A
#
# COMPACT_ATOMS: atom_id res chain seq x y z
N MET A 1 -18.10 26.35 -11.59
CA MET A 1 -18.51 26.38 -10.16
C MET A 1 -17.55 25.47 -9.40
N LYS A 2 -16.60 25.86 -8.54
CA LYS A 2 -16.22 27.13 -7.90
C LYS A 2 -14.72 27.37 -8.13
N THR A 3 -14.36 28.63 -8.33
CA THR A 3 -13.02 29.20 -8.51
C THR A 3 -12.32 29.38 -7.16
N TRP A 4 -11.06 28.95 -7.03
CA TRP A 4 -10.19 29.34 -5.92
C TRP A 4 -9.33 30.51 -6.38
N GLN A 5 -9.67 31.71 -5.90
CA GLN A 5 -8.93 32.95 -6.14
C GLN A 5 -7.60 32.93 -5.39
N GLN A 6 -6.54 33.28 -6.13
CA GLN A 6 -5.22 33.64 -5.63
C GLN A 6 -5.33 34.96 -4.84
N ALA A 7 -4.69 35.04 -3.67
CA ALA A 7 -4.50 36.30 -2.95
C ALA A 7 -3.24 37.02 -3.50
N PRO A 8 -3.31 38.30 -3.88
CA PRO A 8 -2.15 39.03 -4.40
C PRO A 8 -1.30 39.61 -3.26
N ALA A 9 0.02 39.57 -3.47
CA ALA A 9 1.01 40.31 -2.71
C ALA A 9 0.91 41.81 -3.05
N ALA A 10 0.89 42.69 -2.04
CA ALA A 10 1.06 44.12 -2.23
C ALA A 10 1.84 44.74 -1.05
N ASP A 11 3.01 45.25 -1.43
CA ASP A 11 3.56 46.57 -1.13
C ASP A 11 4.00 46.96 0.29
N LEU A 12 5.33 46.91 0.39
CA LEU A 12 6.21 47.72 1.21
C LEU A 12 6.00 49.21 0.93
N VAL A 13 5.50 49.97 1.92
CA VAL A 13 5.66 51.44 1.95
C VAL A 13 5.95 51.90 3.38
N GLU A 14 7.23 52.12 3.61
CA GLU A 14 7.87 53.21 4.36
C GLU A 14 6.94 54.23 5.05
N ARG A 15 6.95 54.23 6.40
CA ARG A 15 6.59 55.40 7.21
C ARG A 15 7.58 55.57 8.36
N THR A 16 8.51 56.47 8.16
CA THR A 16 9.37 57.08 9.18
C THR A 16 8.55 57.99 10.09
N ARG A 17 8.63 57.78 11.41
CA ARG A 17 8.37 58.81 12.44
C ARG A 17 9.37 58.63 13.58
N PRO A 18 10.02 59.71 14.06
CA PRO A 18 11.01 59.64 15.13
C PRO A 18 10.35 59.80 16.51
N GLY A 19 10.91 59.13 17.51
CA GLY A 19 10.74 59.47 18.93
C GLY A 19 9.88 58.49 19.74
N HIS A 20 10.53 57.54 20.42
CA HIS A 20 10.37 57.26 21.87
C HIS A 20 11.36 56.14 22.30
N PRO A 21 11.81 56.12 23.57
CA PRO A 21 13.04 55.44 23.99
C PRO A 21 12.91 53.91 24.12
N LEU A 22 14.03 53.23 23.86
CA LEU A 22 14.22 51.78 24.05
C LEU A 22 14.04 51.37 25.53
N PRO A 23 13.26 50.32 25.84
CA PRO A 23 13.41 49.60 27.09
C PRO A 23 14.37 48.42 26.93
N SER A 24 15.28 48.38 27.89
CA SER A 24 16.16 47.32 28.35
C SER A 24 15.84 45.87 27.98
N SER A 25 16.92 45.15 27.69
CA SER A 25 17.06 43.69 27.64
C SER A 25 16.16 42.92 28.61
N CYS A 26 15.27 42.10 28.06
CA CYS A 26 14.59 41.04 28.79
C CYS A 26 14.94 39.68 28.18
N ASN A 27 15.60 38.86 29.00
CA ASN A 27 15.95 37.46 28.76
C ASN A 27 14.77 36.62 28.25
N GLY A 28 14.73 36.33 26.95
CA GLY A 28 13.77 35.44 26.31
C GLY A 28 14.32 34.04 26.07
N SER A 29 14.77 33.31 27.10
CA SER A 29 15.31 31.95 26.91
C SER A 29 14.65 30.83 27.74
N ILE A 30 13.64 31.12 28.57
CA ILE A 30 13.12 30.12 29.53
C ILE A 30 11.71 29.61 29.16
N ALA A 31 10.95 30.33 28.31
CA ALA A 31 9.57 29.98 27.97
C ALA A 31 9.44 28.95 26.80
N GLY A 32 10.46 28.83 25.94
CA GLY A 32 10.43 27.92 24.78
C GLY A 32 10.73 26.46 25.15
N ALA A 33 11.69 26.24 26.07
CA ALA A 33 12.12 24.90 26.47
C ALA A 33 11.03 24.13 27.24
N GLY A 34 10.25 24.83 28.08
CA GLY A 34 9.13 24.22 28.81
C GLY A 34 7.97 23.79 27.91
N ARG A 35 7.67 24.58 26.87
CA ARG A 35 6.59 24.30 25.91
C ARG A 35 6.92 23.09 25.03
N VAL A 36 8.18 22.95 24.62
CA VAL A 36 8.68 21.80 23.83
C VAL A 36 8.77 20.52 24.68
N ARG A 37 9.22 20.60 25.94
CA ARG A 37 9.23 19.45 26.86
C ARG A 37 7.82 18.97 27.21
N TRP A 38 6.88 19.90 27.43
CA TRP A 38 5.49 19.60 27.73
C TRP A 38 4.76 18.97 26.54
N ALA A 39 5.00 19.46 25.31
CA ALA A 39 4.46 18.86 24.09
C ALA A 39 5.04 17.45 23.83
N LYS A 40 6.34 17.24 24.03
CA LYS A 40 6.98 15.90 23.91
C LYS A 40 6.43 14.90 24.93
N SER A 41 6.19 15.33 26.18
CA SER A 41 5.61 14.50 27.26
C SER A 41 4.15 14.13 26.98
N ARG A 42 3.35 15.04 26.43
CA ARG A 42 1.97 14.74 25.99
C ARG A 42 1.95 13.80 24.79
N LEU A 43 2.85 14.01 23.82
CA LEU A 43 2.94 13.14 22.64
C LEU A 43 3.38 11.73 23.01
N SER A 44 4.33 11.57 23.94
CA SER A 44 4.74 10.26 24.46
C SER A 44 3.64 9.59 25.30
N GLY A 45 2.87 10.38 26.07
CA GLY A 45 1.72 9.89 26.82
C GLY A 45 0.61 9.37 25.91
N VAL A 46 0.26 10.13 24.87
CA VAL A 46 -0.73 9.72 23.86
C VAL A 46 -0.26 8.49 23.10
N LEU A 47 1.01 8.43 22.70
CA LEU A 47 1.58 7.27 22.01
C LEU A 47 1.53 6.01 22.88
N ASN A 48 1.88 6.11 24.16
CA ASN A 48 1.83 4.98 25.10
C ASN A 48 0.39 4.51 25.34
N VAL A 49 -0.57 5.44 25.46
CA VAL A 49 -2.00 5.09 25.59
C VAL A 49 -2.51 4.39 24.33
N VAL A 50 -2.15 4.88 23.14
CA VAL A 50 -2.51 4.24 21.87
C VAL A 50 -1.91 2.82 21.81
N LEU A 51 -0.63 2.65 22.12
CA LEU A 51 0.02 1.33 22.11
C LEU A 51 -0.61 0.37 23.12
N ILE A 52 -0.98 0.84 24.31
CA ILE A 52 -1.66 0.03 25.33
C ILE A 52 -3.07 -0.35 24.88
N VAL A 53 -3.83 0.59 24.33
CA VAL A 53 -5.19 0.34 23.83
C VAL A 53 -5.15 -0.61 22.64
N THR A 54 -4.22 -0.43 21.70
CA THR A 54 -4.01 -1.35 20.58
C THR A 54 -3.55 -2.73 21.07
N GLY A 55 -2.63 -2.80 22.03
CA GLY A 55 -2.21 -4.05 22.65
C GLY A 55 -3.35 -4.78 23.35
N LEU A 56 -4.18 -4.06 24.11
CA LEU A 56 -5.36 -4.61 24.78
C LEU A 56 -6.44 -5.05 23.79
N LEU A 57 -6.63 -4.32 22.68
CA LEU A 57 -7.52 -4.74 21.60
C LEU A 57 -7.01 -6.01 20.90
N PHE A 58 -5.71 -6.12 20.67
CA PHE A 58 -5.09 -7.33 20.10
C PHE A 58 -5.21 -8.54 21.03
N VAL A 59 -4.97 -8.36 22.33
CA VAL A 59 -5.12 -9.44 23.33
C VAL A 59 -6.59 -9.82 23.51
N GLY A 60 -7.48 -8.83 23.63
CA GLY A 60 -8.92 -9.07 23.80
C GLY A 60 -9.55 -9.76 22.58
N THR A 61 -9.16 -9.39 21.37
CA THR A 61 -9.61 -10.07 20.15
C THR A 61 -9.06 -11.49 20.05
N ALA A 62 -7.80 -11.75 20.42
CA ALA A 62 -7.23 -13.09 20.44
C ALA A 62 -7.92 -14.02 21.46
N VAL A 63 -8.21 -13.53 22.66
CA VAL A 63 -8.91 -14.30 23.71
C VAL A 63 -10.36 -14.56 23.31
N ALA A 64 -11.05 -13.59 22.70
CA ALA A 64 -12.39 -13.79 22.17
C ALA A 64 -12.42 -14.82 21.02
N TYR A 65 -11.41 -14.82 20.15
CA TYR A 65 -11.28 -15.78 19.06
C TYR A 65 -11.05 -17.21 19.57
N ALA A 66 -10.31 -17.38 20.68
CA ALA A 66 -10.02 -18.67 21.28
C ALA A 66 -11.24 -19.35 21.93
N GLN A 67 -12.32 -18.62 22.18
CA GLN A 67 -13.54 -19.14 22.82
C GLN A 67 -14.71 -19.40 21.85
N LEU A 68 -14.51 -19.17 20.55
CA LEU A 68 -15.56 -19.42 19.56
C LEU A 68 -15.64 -20.94 19.26
N PRO A 69 -16.85 -21.51 19.17
CA PRO A 69 -17.04 -22.86 18.62
C PRO A 69 -16.38 -22.99 17.25
N GLU A 70 -15.87 -24.18 16.93
CA GLU A 70 -15.38 -24.53 15.59
C GLU A 70 -16.32 -23.95 14.52
N PRO A 71 -15.87 -22.98 13.70
CA PRO A 71 -16.79 -22.29 12.81
C PRO A 71 -17.31 -23.28 11.77
N LYS A 72 -18.63 -23.45 11.72
CA LYS A 72 -19.26 -24.28 10.69
C LYS A 72 -19.19 -23.54 9.36
N ALA A 73 -18.68 -24.21 8.33
CA ALA A 73 -18.62 -23.64 6.98
C ALA A 73 -20.03 -23.26 6.49
N HIS A 74 -20.17 -22.04 5.99
CA HIS A 74 -21.36 -21.58 5.28
C HIS A 74 -21.35 -22.14 3.86
N GLU A 75 -22.52 -22.56 3.35
CA GLU A 75 -22.68 -23.08 2.00
C GLU A 75 -23.45 -22.09 1.11
N PHE A 76 -22.88 -21.74 -0.04
CA PHE A 76 -23.58 -20.93 -1.04
C PHE A 76 -24.51 -21.79 -1.93
N PRO A 77 -25.83 -21.54 -1.94
CA PRO A 77 -26.80 -22.45 -2.54
C PRO A 77 -26.75 -22.56 -4.06
N TYR A 78 -26.30 -21.52 -4.79
CA TYR A 78 -26.35 -21.49 -6.25
C TYR A 78 -25.01 -21.74 -6.93
N ILE A 79 -23.92 -21.18 -6.38
CA ILE A 79 -22.58 -21.21 -6.99
C ILE A 79 -21.61 -22.14 -6.26
N GLY A 80 -21.99 -22.64 -5.09
CA GLY A 80 -21.12 -23.38 -4.18
C GLY A 80 -19.98 -22.53 -3.61
N ASN A 81 -19.31 -23.07 -2.58
CA ASN A 81 -18.23 -22.38 -1.87
C ASN A 81 -17.04 -22.07 -2.77
N ARG A 82 -16.67 -23.03 -3.62
CA ARG A 82 -15.57 -22.87 -4.57
C ARG A 82 -15.87 -21.78 -5.61
N GLY A 83 -17.10 -21.69 -6.11
CA GLY A 83 -17.51 -20.65 -7.05
C GLY A 83 -17.49 -19.27 -6.43
N ALA A 84 -18.00 -19.14 -5.20
CA ALA A 84 -17.99 -17.88 -4.45
C ALA A 84 -16.56 -17.36 -4.21
N VAL A 85 -15.68 -18.24 -3.72
CA VAL A 85 -14.27 -17.91 -3.50
C VAL A 85 -13.58 -17.53 -4.82
N TRP A 86 -13.80 -18.28 -5.90
CA TRP A 86 -13.20 -17.99 -7.20
C TRP A 86 -13.59 -16.60 -7.73
N ILE A 87 -14.88 -16.24 -7.72
CA ILE A 87 -15.35 -14.93 -8.21
C ILE A 87 -14.66 -13.78 -7.46
N VAL A 88 -14.67 -13.85 -6.13
CA VAL A 88 -14.13 -12.78 -5.28
C VAL A 88 -12.61 -12.71 -5.36
N ALA A 89 -11.93 -13.87 -5.34
CA ALA A 89 -10.49 -13.94 -5.52
C ALA A 89 -10.05 -13.40 -6.88
N GLN A 90 -10.75 -13.76 -7.96
CA GLN A 90 -10.43 -13.31 -9.31
C GLN A 90 -10.58 -11.79 -9.42
N LEU A 91 -11.66 -11.23 -8.88
CA LEU A 91 -11.88 -9.78 -8.85
C LEU A 91 -10.75 -9.06 -8.09
N HIS A 92 -10.39 -9.58 -6.91
CA HIS A 92 -9.32 -9.00 -6.11
C HIS A 92 -7.96 -9.04 -6.82
N ILE A 93 -7.60 -10.19 -7.43
CA ILE A 93 -6.33 -10.35 -8.14
C ILE A 93 -6.24 -9.44 -9.37
N LEU A 94 -7.35 -9.20 -10.10
CA LEU A 94 -7.34 -8.28 -11.23
C LEU A 94 -7.02 -6.84 -10.80
N PHE A 95 -7.61 -6.36 -9.70
CA PHE A 95 -7.28 -5.05 -9.16
C PHE A 95 -5.85 -5.01 -8.59
N ALA A 96 -5.44 -6.04 -7.86
CA ALA A 96 -4.08 -6.13 -7.32
C ALA A 96 -3.01 -6.15 -8.43
N ALA A 97 -3.25 -6.87 -9.53
CA ALA A 97 -2.34 -6.90 -10.69
C ALA A 97 -2.19 -5.51 -11.33
N PHE A 98 -3.29 -4.76 -11.44
CA PHE A 98 -3.25 -3.38 -11.93
C PHE A 98 -2.45 -2.47 -10.98
N ILE A 99 -2.71 -2.54 -9.67
CA ILE A 99 -2.02 -1.71 -8.67
C ILE A 99 -0.52 -2.01 -8.57
N LEU A 100 -0.10 -3.25 -8.82
CA LEU A 100 1.32 -3.59 -8.85
C LEU A 100 1.98 -3.25 -10.19
N GLY A 101 1.24 -3.32 -11.30
CA GLY A 101 1.76 -3.07 -12.64
C GLY A 101 1.82 -1.59 -13.02
N ALA A 102 0.73 -0.85 -12.82
CA ALA A 102 0.59 0.53 -13.30
C ALA A 102 1.62 1.52 -12.71
N PRO A 103 1.99 1.46 -11.42
CA PRO A 103 3.02 2.34 -10.85
C PRO A 103 4.39 2.21 -11.53
N ILE A 104 4.71 1.06 -12.10
CA ILE A 104 5.96 0.87 -12.85
C ILE A 104 5.96 1.77 -14.09
N PHE A 105 4.85 1.78 -14.85
CA PHE A 105 4.70 2.63 -16.03
C PHE A 105 4.58 4.11 -15.68
N VAL A 106 3.94 4.43 -14.55
CA VAL A 106 3.88 5.81 -14.04
C VAL A 106 5.28 6.34 -13.80
N VAL A 107 6.14 5.59 -13.08
CA VAL A 107 7.50 6.01 -12.77
C VAL A 107 8.35 6.11 -14.03
N VAL A 108 8.25 5.15 -14.95
CA VAL A 108 8.95 5.21 -16.25
C VAL A 108 8.53 6.44 -17.04
N SER A 109 7.22 6.71 -17.12
CA SER A 109 6.68 7.89 -17.82
C SER A 109 7.15 9.19 -17.15
N GLU A 110 7.17 9.23 -15.82
CA GLU A 110 7.67 10.39 -15.08
C GLU A 110 9.17 10.64 -15.32
N ILE A 111 9.99 9.59 -15.33
CA ILE A 111 11.42 9.69 -15.64
C ILE A 111 11.63 10.20 -17.06
N LEU A 112 10.86 9.70 -18.03
CA LEU A 112 10.93 10.14 -19.42
C LEU A 112 10.50 11.61 -19.55
N GLY A 113 9.40 12.02 -18.92
CA GLY A 113 8.95 13.41 -18.91
C GLY A 113 9.98 14.35 -18.29
N TRP A 114 10.59 13.94 -17.17
CA TRP A 114 11.64 14.73 -16.52
C TRP A 114 12.92 14.83 -17.35
N LYS A 115 13.40 13.73 -17.94
CA LYS A 115 14.64 13.70 -18.73
C LYS A 115 14.49 14.43 -20.07
N ASN A 116 13.35 14.26 -20.73
CA ASN A 116 13.10 14.81 -22.06
C ASN A 116 12.44 16.20 -22.03
N GLN A 117 12.09 16.70 -20.84
CA GLN A 117 11.35 17.96 -20.64
C GLN A 117 10.02 17.98 -21.44
N ASP A 118 9.38 16.82 -21.54
CA ASP A 118 8.13 16.64 -22.29
C ASP A 118 6.96 16.47 -21.32
N THR A 119 6.09 17.48 -21.31
CA THR A 119 4.95 17.58 -20.40
C THR A 119 3.88 16.51 -20.68
N ARG A 120 3.89 15.88 -21.86
CA ARG A 120 2.91 14.86 -22.24
C ARG A 120 3.06 13.58 -21.42
N TYR A 121 4.29 13.10 -21.24
CA TYR A 121 4.58 11.95 -20.38
C TYR A 121 4.25 12.23 -18.91
N GLU A 122 4.47 13.47 -18.45
CA GLU A 122 4.11 13.87 -17.10
C GLU A 122 2.59 13.93 -16.90
N ARG A 123 1.85 14.43 -17.90
CA ARG A 123 0.38 14.41 -17.92
C ARG A 123 -0.17 12.98 -17.87
N LEU A 124 0.38 12.09 -18.69
CA LEU A 124 0.02 10.66 -18.70
C LEU A 124 0.29 10.02 -17.33
N ALA A 125 1.48 10.22 -16.77
CA ALA A 125 1.85 9.67 -15.46
C ALA A 125 0.90 10.15 -14.35
N LYS A 126 0.51 11.43 -14.35
CA LYS A 126 -0.43 12.00 -13.37
C LYS A 126 -1.83 11.39 -13.50
N GLU A 127 -2.35 11.25 -14.73
CA GLU A 127 -3.67 10.64 -14.97
C GLU A 127 -3.71 9.16 -14.58
N VAL A 128 -2.67 8.38 -14.94
CA VAL A 128 -2.60 6.97 -14.55
C VAL A 128 -2.46 6.83 -13.03
N THR A 129 -1.71 7.71 -12.36
CA THR A 129 -1.61 7.74 -10.90
C THR A 129 -2.96 8.01 -10.25
N LYS A 130 -3.74 8.96 -10.78
CA LYS A 130 -5.08 9.26 -10.30
C LYS A 130 -6.00 8.03 -10.33
N VAL A 131 -6.00 7.29 -11.44
CA VAL A 131 -6.76 6.04 -11.57
C VAL A 131 -6.23 4.98 -10.59
N THR A 132 -4.91 4.88 -10.44
CA THR A 132 -4.25 3.97 -9.50
C THR A 132 -4.69 4.22 -8.05
N VAL A 133 -4.70 5.48 -7.60
CA VAL A 133 -5.13 5.84 -6.24
C VAL A 133 -6.60 5.47 -5.99
N ILE A 134 -7.48 5.67 -6.98
CA ILE A 134 -8.90 5.30 -6.87
C ILE A 134 -9.06 3.78 -6.77
N LEU A 135 -8.38 3.03 -7.64
CA LEU A 135 -8.47 1.56 -7.67
C LEU A 135 -7.74 0.89 -6.50
N TYR A 136 -6.81 1.59 -5.84
CA TYR A 136 -6.14 1.09 -4.65
C TYR A 136 -7.15 0.80 -3.52
N SER A 137 -8.09 1.71 -3.28
CA SER A 137 -9.16 1.51 -2.30
C SER A 137 -10.07 0.34 -2.66
N MET A 138 -10.39 0.17 -3.95
CA MET A 138 -11.18 -0.99 -4.42
C MET A 138 -10.43 -2.32 -4.22
N THR A 139 -9.11 -2.31 -4.38
CA THR A 139 -8.25 -3.48 -4.11
C THR A 139 -8.32 -3.87 -2.64
N ALA A 140 -8.26 -2.89 -1.73
CA ALA A 140 -8.38 -3.12 -0.29
C ALA A 140 -9.74 -3.71 0.10
N LEU A 141 -10.84 -3.14 -0.44
CA LEU A 141 -12.20 -3.60 -0.17
C LEU A 141 -12.44 -5.02 -0.67
N THR A 142 -12.01 -5.33 -1.90
CA THR A 142 -12.14 -6.67 -2.49
C THR A 142 -11.24 -7.69 -1.80
N GLY A 143 -10.07 -7.29 -1.29
CA GLY A 143 -9.20 -8.15 -0.49
C GLY A 143 -9.77 -8.46 0.88
N GLY A 144 -10.33 -7.46 1.57
CA GLY A 144 -11.08 -7.68 2.80
C GLY A 144 -12.26 -8.62 2.58
N LEU A 145 -13.06 -8.38 1.54
CA LEU A 145 -14.17 -9.25 1.15
C LEU A 145 -13.69 -10.69 0.88
N PHE A 146 -12.56 -10.86 0.19
CA PHE A 146 -11.99 -12.18 -0.08
C PHE A 146 -11.67 -12.95 1.21
N ILE A 147 -11.05 -12.31 2.19
CA ILE A 147 -10.76 -12.93 3.50
C ILE A 147 -12.04 -13.31 4.23
N PHE A 148 -13.06 -12.44 4.24
CA PHE A 148 -14.34 -12.76 4.89
C PHE A 148 -15.04 -13.95 4.21
N VAL A 149 -15.01 -14.02 2.88
CA VAL A 149 -15.59 -15.16 2.14
C VAL A 149 -14.81 -16.44 2.43
N LEU A 150 -13.48 -16.40 2.53
CA LEU A 150 -12.67 -17.56 2.92
C LEU A 150 -12.97 -18.02 4.35
N LEU A 151 -13.08 -17.10 5.31
CA LEU A 151 -13.45 -17.43 6.68
C LEU A 151 -14.86 -18.04 6.77
N ALA A 152 -15.80 -17.55 5.97
CA ALA A 152 -17.16 -18.10 5.94
C ALA A 152 -17.23 -19.48 5.29
N THR A 153 -16.50 -19.72 4.19
CA THR A 153 -16.64 -20.93 3.37
C THR A 153 -15.65 -22.05 3.72
N TYR A 154 -14.45 -21.68 4.19
CA TYR A 154 -13.36 -22.60 4.53
C TYR A 154 -12.67 -22.18 5.86
N PRO A 155 -13.40 -22.13 6.99
CA PRO A 155 -12.86 -21.64 8.25
C PRO A 155 -11.68 -22.45 8.77
N GLN A 156 -11.73 -23.78 8.72
CA GLN A 156 -10.64 -24.65 9.21
C GLN A 156 -9.36 -24.44 8.40
N LEU A 157 -9.47 -24.39 7.07
CA LEU A 157 -8.34 -24.13 6.18
C LEU A 157 -7.74 -22.75 6.44
N THR A 158 -8.60 -21.73 6.56
CA THR A 158 -8.16 -20.34 6.77
C THR A 158 -7.45 -20.20 8.12
N ALA A 159 -8.00 -20.77 9.19
CA ALA A 159 -7.38 -20.79 10.51
C ALA A 159 -6.04 -21.53 10.51
N TRP A 160 -5.98 -22.70 9.87
CA TRP A 160 -4.74 -23.48 9.74
C TRP A 160 -3.65 -22.70 9.02
N LEU A 161 -4.00 -22.06 7.89
CA LEU A 161 -3.05 -21.28 7.08
C LEU A 161 -2.56 -20.04 7.84
N ILE A 162 -3.47 -19.29 8.47
CA ILE A 162 -3.10 -18.14 9.31
C ILE A 162 -2.20 -18.57 10.47
N GLY A 163 -2.47 -19.72 11.10
CA GLY A 163 -1.62 -20.25 12.17
C GLY A 163 -0.19 -20.56 11.71
N HIS A 164 -0.05 -21.24 10.57
CA HIS A 164 1.27 -21.63 10.04
C HIS A 164 2.06 -20.46 9.45
N PHE A 165 1.37 -19.43 8.96
CA PHE A 165 1.93 -18.23 8.35
C PHE A 165 1.60 -16.97 9.16
N PHE A 166 1.51 -17.08 10.48
CA PHE A 166 1.07 -15.98 11.34
C PHE A 166 1.89 -14.70 11.13
N ALA A 167 3.21 -14.82 11.07
CA ALA A 167 4.09 -13.68 10.81
C ALA A 167 3.80 -13.00 9.46
N VAL A 168 3.41 -13.76 8.42
CA VAL A 168 3.02 -13.20 7.12
C VAL A 168 1.70 -12.45 7.24
N PHE A 169 0.65 -13.11 7.70
CA PHE A 169 -0.72 -12.56 7.69
C PHE A 169 -0.96 -11.48 8.76
N ALA A 170 -0.37 -11.60 9.94
CA ALA A 170 -0.60 -10.67 11.05
C ALA A 170 0.38 -9.50 11.09
N VAL A 171 1.59 -9.67 10.53
CA VAL A 171 2.68 -8.68 10.68
C VAL A 171 3.19 -8.18 9.34
N MET A 172 3.87 -9.03 8.56
CA MET A 172 4.61 -8.59 7.37
C MET A 172 3.68 -8.02 6.30
N TYR A 173 2.63 -8.73 5.92
CA TYR A 173 1.72 -8.31 4.87
C TYR A 173 0.93 -7.03 5.23
N PRO A 174 0.30 -6.93 6.43
CA PRO A 174 -0.35 -5.67 6.83
C PRO A 174 0.61 -4.49 6.92
N LEU A 175 1.84 -4.67 7.43
CA LEU A 175 2.82 -3.60 7.51
C LEU A 175 3.25 -3.12 6.12
N LEU A 176 3.56 -4.05 5.20
CA LEU A 176 3.89 -3.71 3.82
C LEU A 176 2.75 -2.96 3.15
N PHE A 177 1.50 -3.40 3.33
CA PHE A 177 0.33 -2.71 2.81
C PHE A 177 0.12 -1.31 3.40
N ILE A 178 0.39 -1.12 4.69
CA ILE A 178 0.34 0.21 5.33
C ILE A 178 1.45 1.11 4.75
N PHE A 179 2.68 0.61 4.64
CA PHE A 179 3.78 1.37 4.04
C PHE A 179 3.50 1.72 2.57
N GLU A 180 2.99 0.77 1.80
CA GLU A 180 2.57 0.97 0.40
C GLU A 180 1.52 2.07 0.30
N THR A 181 0.50 2.03 1.16
CA THR A 181 -0.54 3.06 1.25
C THR A 181 0.06 4.43 1.55
N ILE A 182 0.91 4.52 2.57
CA ILE A 182 1.55 5.79 2.96
C ILE A 182 2.37 6.35 1.79
N VAL A 183 3.21 5.52 1.16
CA VAL A 183 4.08 5.96 0.06
C VAL A 183 3.25 6.34 -1.17
N LEU A 184 2.20 5.59 -1.52
CA LEU A 184 1.29 5.92 -2.63
C LEU A 184 0.60 7.26 -2.42
N TYR A 185 0.03 7.50 -1.24
CA TYR A 185 -0.64 8.78 -0.97
C TYR A 185 0.35 9.94 -0.83
N LEU A 186 1.55 9.70 -0.28
CA LEU A 186 2.62 10.70 -0.32
C LEU A 186 2.99 11.04 -1.76
N TYR A 187 3.19 10.05 -2.63
CA TYR A 187 3.45 10.26 -4.05
C TYR A 187 2.34 11.10 -4.70
N TRP A 188 1.08 10.70 -4.54
CA TRP A 188 -0.06 11.43 -5.10
C TRP A 188 -0.18 12.89 -4.61
N TYR A 189 -0.17 13.11 -3.29
CA TYR A 189 -0.40 14.43 -2.72
C TYR A 189 0.81 15.37 -2.81
N THR A 190 2.01 14.83 -3.00
CA THR A 190 3.23 15.63 -3.16
C THR A 190 3.59 15.89 -4.62
N TRP A 191 2.75 15.46 -5.58
CA TRP A 191 2.98 15.64 -7.01
C TRP A 191 3.34 17.08 -7.39
N ASP A 192 2.55 18.06 -6.96
CA ASP A 192 2.77 19.47 -7.30
C ASP A 192 3.81 20.13 -6.36
N ALA A 193 3.99 19.62 -5.14
CA ALA A 193 4.90 20.16 -4.12
C ALA A 193 6.37 19.77 -4.33
N LEU A 194 6.63 18.62 -4.98
CA LEU A 194 7.97 18.10 -5.25
C LEU A 194 8.44 18.34 -6.69
N GLN A 195 7.92 19.37 -7.35
CA GLN A 195 8.34 19.75 -8.70
C GLN A 195 9.67 20.53 -8.72
N GLY A 196 10.22 20.71 -9.92
CA GLY A 196 11.46 21.45 -10.17
C GLY A 196 12.69 20.78 -9.51
N PRO A 197 13.45 21.47 -8.64
CA PRO A 197 14.67 20.91 -8.04
C PRO A 197 14.43 19.69 -7.14
N LYS A 198 13.17 19.45 -6.73
CA LYS A 198 12.78 18.33 -5.88
C LYS A 198 12.24 17.12 -6.67
N LYS A 199 12.19 17.19 -8.00
CA LYS A 199 11.57 16.14 -8.86
C LYS A 199 12.15 14.75 -8.64
N LEU A 200 13.46 14.67 -8.44
CA LEU A 200 14.13 13.40 -8.10
C LEU A 200 13.59 12.74 -6.83
N ARG A 201 13.16 13.53 -5.83
CA ARG A 201 12.55 12.98 -4.61
C ARG A 201 11.17 12.39 -4.89
N HIS A 202 10.40 13.00 -5.79
CA HIS A 202 9.11 12.46 -6.21
C HIS A 202 9.28 11.15 -6.98
N ILE A 203 10.21 11.11 -7.95
CA ILE A 203 10.56 9.87 -8.66
C ILE A 203 11.04 8.79 -7.69
N ALA A 204 11.86 9.14 -6.69
CA ALA A 204 12.33 8.20 -5.67
C ALA A 204 11.17 7.63 -4.82
N LEU A 205 10.13 8.42 -4.51
CA LEU A 205 8.92 7.91 -3.87
C LEU A 205 8.20 6.89 -4.75
N GLY A 206 8.11 7.15 -6.06
CA GLY A 206 7.54 6.20 -7.01
C GLY A 206 8.35 4.90 -7.12
N VAL A 207 9.68 4.98 -7.13
CA VAL A 207 10.55 3.77 -7.12
C VAL A 207 10.37 3.01 -5.81
N LEU A 208 10.33 3.71 -4.67
CA LEU A 208 10.08 3.10 -3.36
C LEU A 208 8.72 2.38 -3.33
N LEU A 209 7.67 2.99 -3.89
CA LEU A 209 6.35 2.38 -4.02
C LEU A 209 6.44 1.04 -4.75
N ASN A 210 7.14 0.99 -5.89
CA ASN A 210 7.31 -0.24 -6.67
C ASN A 210 8.11 -1.32 -5.93
N ILE A 211 9.15 -0.93 -5.16
CA ILE A 211 9.91 -1.87 -4.33
C ILE A 211 9.01 -2.49 -3.24
N ILE A 212 8.21 -1.65 -2.57
CA ILE A 212 7.29 -2.12 -1.53
C ILE A 212 6.22 -3.03 -2.15
N GLY A 213 5.61 -2.64 -3.27
CA GLY A 213 4.62 -3.46 -3.96
C GLY A 213 5.19 -4.82 -4.41
N LEU A 214 6.42 -4.85 -4.93
CA LEU A 214 7.10 -6.10 -5.27
C LEU A 214 7.35 -6.96 -4.02
N ALA A 215 7.75 -6.36 -2.90
CA ALA A 215 7.90 -7.07 -1.64
C ALA A 215 6.56 -7.62 -1.13
N THR A 216 5.46 -6.86 -1.24
CA THR A 216 4.10 -7.30 -0.91
C THR A 216 3.71 -8.54 -1.71
N LEU A 217 3.98 -8.54 -3.02
CA LEU A 217 3.75 -9.68 -3.92
C LEU A 217 4.55 -10.91 -3.47
N ILE A 218 5.86 -10.76 -3.27
CA ILE A 218 6.76 -11.86 -2.92
C ILE A 218 6.35 -12.53 -1.59
N VAL A 219 5.91 -11.72 -0.62
CA VAL A 219 5.48 -12.19 0.70
C VAL A 219 4.16 -12.97 0.60
N ILE A 220 3.16 -12.49 -0.14
CA ILE A 220 1.85 -13.17 -0.23
C ILE A 220 1.85 -14.38 -1.18
N ASP A 221 2.80 -14.42 -2.11
CA ASP A 221 3.03 -15.56 -2.99
C ASP A 221 3.51 -16.79 -2.22
N GLY A 222 4.13 -16.61 -1.05
CA GLY A 222 4.62 -17.72 -0.22
C GLY A 222 3.53 -18.68 0.23
N PRO A 223 2.53 -18.24 1.02
CA PRO A 223 1.40 -19.09 1.40
C PRO A 223 0.64 -19.66 0.20
N THR A 224 0.50 -18.87 -0.88
CA THR A 224 -0.20 -19.29 -2.10
C THR A 224 0.55 -20.41 -2.84
N ALA A 225 1.88 -20.27 -2.98
CA ALA A 225 2.75 -21.30 -3.54
C ALA A 225 2.78 -22.56 -2.66
N PHE A 226 2.77 -22.38 -1.33
CA PHE A 226 2.76 -23.48 -0.38
C PHE A 226 1.52 -24.38 -0.53
N MET A 227 0.35 -23.78 -0.80
CA MET A 227 -0.87 -24.54 -1.07
C MET A 227 -0.78 -25.43 -2.31
N ASN A 228 0.10 -25.11 -3.27
CA ASN A 228 0.33 -25.91 -4.48
C ASN A 228 1.46 -26.93 -4.27
N THR A 229 2.55 -26.49 -3.65
CA THR A 229 3.72 -27.31 -3.34
C THR A 229 4.14 -27.05 -1.90
N PRO A 230 3.97 -28.01 -0.98
CA PRO A 230 4.43 -27.89 0.40
C PRO A 230 5.96 -27.76 0.51
N ALA A 231 6.49 -27.77 1.74
CA ALA A 231 7.93 -27.67 2.00
C ALA A 231 8.74 -28.71 1.19
N LYS A 232 9.96 -28.34 0.77
CA LYS A 232 10.74 -29.12 -0.21
C LYS A 232 11.16 -30.49 0.31
N PHE A 233 11.55 -30.58 1.57
CA PHE A 233 11.98 -31.80 2.23
C PHE A 233 11.70 -31.72 3.72
N ALA A 234 11.50 -32.89 4.33
CA ALA A 234 11.45 -33.02 5.78
C ALA A 234 12.87 -33.27 6.31
N GLU A 235 13.30 -32.48 7.28
CA GLU A 235 14.56 -32.70 7.98
C GLU A 235 14.38 -33.68 9.15
N GLY A 236 15.47 -34.32 9.60
CA GLY A 236 15.44 -35.14 10.82
C GLY A 236 14.74 -36.50 10.68
N GLY A 237 14.56 -37.02 9.46
CA GLY A 237 13.94 -38.32 9.22
C GLY A 237 12.43 -38.38 9.48
N MET A 238 11.80 -37.21 9.66
CA MET A 238 10.34 -37.09 9.81
C MET A 238 9.63 -37.24 8.45
N ASP A 239 8.35 -37.60 8.49
CA ASP A 239 7.49 -37.40 7.33
C ASP A 239 7.17 -35.90 7.15
N LEU A 240 6.76 -35.54 5.93
CA LEU A 240 6.57 -34.14 5.55
C LEU A 240 5.46 -33.43 6.34
N LYS A 241 4.39 -34.14 6.71
CA LYS A 241 3.28 -33.55 7.47
C LYS A 241 3.75 -33.21 8.89
N THR A 242 4.38 -34.18 9.56
CA THR A 242 4.92 -33.96 10.91
C THR A 242 5.92 -32.82 10.92
N PHE A 243 6.85 -32.78 9.95
CA PHE A 243 7.80 -31.68 9.82
C PHE A 243 7.11 -30.31 9.71
N ILE A 244 6.11 -30.17 8.83
CA ILE A 244 5.38 -28.90 8.61
C ILE A 244 4.66 -28.42 9.88
N GLU A 245 4.06 -29.35 10.60
CA GLU A 245 3.24 -29.07 11.79
C GLU A 245 4.08 -28.73 13.03
N THR A 246 5.29 -29.29 13.17
CA THR A 246 6.05 -29.17 14.43
C THR A 246 7.33 -28.34 14.32
N THR A 247 8.04 -28.42 13.20
CA THR A 247 9.46 -28.01 13.15
C THR A 247 9.77 -27.04 12.02
N ALA A 248 9.05 -27.11 10.91
CA ALA A 248 9.29 -26.29 9.73
C ALA A 248 9.19 -24.80 10.08
N THR A 249 10.27 -24.08 9.78
CA THR A 249 10.33 -22.64 9.93
C THR A 249 9.44 -21.95 8.89
N LEU A 250 9.20 -20.65 9.08
CA LEU A 250 8.53 -19.85 8.06
C LEU A 250 9.27 -19.92 6.72
N TRP A 251 10.60 -19.91 6.74
CA TRP A 251 11.40 -19.98 5.51
C TRP A 251 11.22 -21.32 4.79
N ASP A 252 11.17 -22.43 5.52
CA ASP A 252 10.96 -23.77 4.94
C ASP A 252 9.61 -23.89 4.24
N LYS A 253 8.59 -23.20 4.78
CA LYS A 253 7.23 -23.13 4.21
C LYS A 253 7.18 -22.17 3.01
N MET A 254 7.84 -21.01 3.10
CA MET A 254 7.86 -19.98 2.06
C MET A 254 8.67 -20.41 0.83
N ASN A 255 9.88 -20.91 1.02
CA ASN A 255 10.81 -21.25 -0.06
C ASN A 255 10.55 -22.67 -0.62
N ASN A 256 9.30 -22.92 -1.03
CA ASN A 256 8.88 -24.15 -1.67
C ASN A 256 9.25 -24.18 -3.17
N TYR A 257 8.91 -25.27 -3.87
CA TYR A 257 9.28 -25.47 -5.28
C TYR A 257 8.66 -24.45 -6.23
N SER A 258 7.43 -24.01 -5.97
CA SER A 258 6.69 -23.11 -6.87
C SER A 258 6.83 -21.62 -6.53
N TRP A 259 7.40 -21.26 -5.37
CA TRP A 259 7.45 -19.87 -4.92
C TRP A 259 8.19 -18.92 -5.88
N TRP A 260 9.44 -19.21 -6.23
CA TRP A 260 10.19 -18.37 -7.17
C TRP A 260 9.61 -18.34 -8.59
N PRO A 261 9.21 -19.49 -9.19
CA PRO A 261 8.48 -19.48 -10.46
C PRO A 261 7.19 -18.64 -10.41
N LEU A 262 6.42 -18.75 -9.33
CA LEU A 262 5.19 -17.98 -9.14
C LEU A 262 5.47 -16.47 -9.06
N ASN A 263 6.47 -16.07 -8.27
CA ASN A 263 6.89 -14.68 -8.15
C ASN A 263 7.25 -14.10 -9.52
N ILE A 264 8.11 -14.80 -10.28
CA ILE A 264 8.52 -14.35 -11.62
C ILE A 264 7.31 -14.23 -12.55
N HIS A 265 6.46 -15.27 -12.60
CA HIS A 265 5.28 -15.29 -13.44
C HIS A 265 4.33 -14.14 -13.10
N ARG A 266 4.04 -13.92 -11.81
CA ARG A 266 3.15 -12.86 -11.35
C ARG A 266 3.75 -11.48 -11.55
N THR A 267 5.04 -11.28 -11.33
CA THR A 267 5.70 -10.00 -11.62
C THR A 267 5.59 -9.65 -13.10
N VAL A 268 5.94 -10.58 -14.01
CA VAL A 268 5.83 -10.35 -15.46
C VAL A 268 4.38 -10.14 -15.87
N GLY A 269 3.46 -10.98 -15.36
CA GLY A 269 2.03 -10.85 -15.63
C GLY A 269 1.46 -9.50 -15.20
N ASN A 270 1.82 -9.02 -14.01
CA ASN A 270 1.38 -7.72 -13.50
C ASN A 270 1.95 -6.56 -14.33
N VAL A 271 3.23 -6.63 -14.73
CA VAL A 271 3.84 -5.63 -15.63
C VAL A 271 3.10 -5.60 -16.97
N VAL A 272 2.86 -6.76 -17.58
CA VAL A 272 2.14 -6.83 -18.86
C VAL A 272 0.73 -6.28 -18.72
N PHE A 273 -0.02 -6.70 -17.69
CA PHE A 273 -1.38 -6.24 -17.45
C PHE A 273 -1.45 -4.74 -17.17
N GLY A 274 -0.57 -4.22 -16.31
CA GLY A 274 -0.44 -2.78 -16.05
C GLY A 274 -0.17 -1.98 -17.31
N GLY A 275 0.73 -2.46 -18.17
CA GLY A 275 1.07 -1.82 -19.44
C GLY A 275 -0.10 -1.79 -20.42
N PHE A 276 -0.85 -2.89 -20.52
CA PHE A 276 -2.08 -2.93 -21.33
C PHE A 276 -3.12 -1.93 -20.83
N ILE A 277 -3.34 -1.82 -19.51
CA ILE A 277 -4.29 -0.85 -18.97
C ILE A 277 -3.80 0.58 -19.15
N THR A 278 -2.52 0.88 -18.95
CA THR A 278 -1.96 2.20 -19.23
C THR A 278 -2.11 2.57 -20.71
N GLY A 279 -1.84 1.63 -21.63
CA GLY A 279 -2.08 1.81 -23.05
C GLY A 279 -3.55 2.03 -23.39
N LEU A 280 -4.47 1.30 -22.75
CA LEU A 280 -5.91 1.49 -22.89
C LEU A 280 -6.36 2.87 -22.41
N ILE A 281 -5.83 3.34 -21.27
CA ILE A 281 -6.08 4.69 -20.76
C ILE A 281 -5.58 5.73 -21.79
N GLY A 282 -4.36 5.57 -22.29
CA GLY A 282 -3.82 6.46 -23.33
C GLY A 282 -4.68 6.49 -24.60
N ALA A 283 -5.10 5.33 -25.10
CA ALA A 283 -5.98 5.22 -26.26
C ALA A 283 -7.36 5.84 -26.02
N TYR A 284 -7.94 5.61 -24.84
CA TYR A 284 -9.21 6.23 -24.45
C TYR A 284 -9.09 7.76 -24.40
N LEU A 285 -8.03 8.29 -23.78
CA LEU A 285 -7.78 9.73 -23.71
C LEU A 285 -7.57 10.34 -25.10
N TYR A 286 -6.87 9.63 -26.00
CA TYR A 286 -6.69 10.04 -27.40
C TYR A 286 -8.03 10.12 -28.16
N LEU A 287 -8.89 9.10 -28.01
CA LEU A 287 -10.20 9.05 -28.68
C LEU A 287 -11.21 10.04 -28.08
N ALA A 288 -11.11 10.33 -26.79
CA ALA A 288 -11.99 11.27 -26.08
C ALA A 288 -11.56 12.74 -26.24
N ALA A 289 -10.36 13.00 -26.75
CA ALA A 289 -9.82 14.34 -26.94
C ALA A 289 -10.68 15.16 -27.92
N LYS A 290 -11.00 16.40 -27.52
CA LYS A 290 -11.83 17.31 -28.33
C LYS A 290 -11.02 18.23 -29.23
N ASN A 291 -9.74 18.39 -28.93
CA ASN A 291 -8.79 19.23 -29.67
C ASN A 291 -7.46 18.51 -29.86
N ASP A 292 -6.62 19.02 -30.76
CA ASP A 292 -5.36 18.37 -31.14
C ASP A 292 -4.30 18.41 -30.02
N GLU A 293 -4.39 19.36 -29.09
CA GLU A 293 -3.52 19.48 -27.92
C GLU A 293 -3.82 18.43 -26.84
N GLU A 294 -5.09 18.11 -26.64
CA GLU A 294 -5.52 16.95 -25.84
C GLU A 294 -5.16 15.64 -26.55
N ARG A 295 -5.24 15.59 -27.88
CA ARG A 295 -4.94 14.39 -28.66
C ARG A 295 -3.45 14.04 -28.65
N ALA A 296 -2.57 15.04 -28.54
CA ALA A 296 -1.13 14.85 -28.37
C ALA A 296 -0.77 14.47 -26.92
N PHE A 297 -1.16 13.26 -26.49
CA PHE A 297 -0.54 12.57 -25.33
C PHE A 297 0.79 11.92 -25.71
#